data_AF-A0A8C7E6S0-F1
#
_entry.id   AF-A0A8C7E6S0-F1
#
_cell.length_a   1.000
_cell.length_b   1.000
_cell.length_c   1.000
_cell.angle_alpha   90.00
_cell.angle_beta   90.00
_cell.angle_gamma   90.00
#
_symmetry.space_group_name_H-M   'P 1'
#
loop_
_entity.id
_entity.type
_entity.pdbx_description
1 polymer ?
#
loop_
_entity_poly.entity_id
_entity_poly.type
_entity_poly.pdbx_seq_one_letter_code
_entity_poly.pdbx_strand_id
1 'polypeptide(L)'
;MLQHWSGPMRVYILAHEEAITRWRSLMGPTKVYRARHTAPESIRGSLGLTDTRNSVHGSDSAASASKEIAFFFPDFSEEEWYQCEEPQLRRETVGPSEVIPCHLKDG
;
A
#
# COMPACT_ATOMS: atom_id res chain seq x y z
N MET A 1 9.16 0.23 -6.19
CA MET A 1 10.41 0.99 -6.47
C MET A 1 10.36 1.54 -7.90
N LEU A 2 11.03 2.64 -8.29
CA LEU A 2 11.90 3.61 -7.59
C LEU A 2 11.41 5.04 -7.84
N GLN A 3 11.53 5.91 -6.82
CA GLN A 3 11.65 7.37 -6.95
C GLN A 3 12.66 7.84 -5.87
N HIS A 4 13.38 8.93 -6.13
CA HIS A 4 14.41 9.44 -5.22
C HIS A 4 13.76 10.28 -4.11
N TRP A 5 13.54 9.66 -2.95
CA TRP A 5 12.97 10.32 -1.76
C TRP A 5 14.10 10.96 -0.95
N SER A 6 14.17 12.30 -0.96
CA SER A 6 15.18 13.08 -0.23
C SER A 6 14.82 13.29 1.25
N GLY A 7 14.18 12.32 1.89
CA GLY A 7 13.62 12.45 3.24
C GLY A 7 12.95 11.17 3.73
N PRO A 8 12.47 11.15 4.98
CA PRO A 8 11.87 9.97 5.59
C PRO A 8 10.59 9.55 4.83
N MET A 9 10.49 8.25 4.55
CA MET A 9 9.29 7.63 3.99
C MET A 9 8.60 6.75 5.03
N ARG A 10 7.31 6.50 4.84
CA ARG A 10 6.57 5.47 5.57
C ARG A 10 6.15 4.38 4.59
N VAL A 11 6.31 3.13 4.99
CA VAL A 11 5.90 1.96 4.21
C VAL A 11 4.78 1.27 4.99
N TYR A 12 3.78 0.75 4.28
CA TYR A 12 2.64 0.07 4.86
C TYR A 12 2.32 -1.17 4.02
N ILE A 13 1.93 -2.26 4.68
CA ILE A 13 1.24 -3.39 4.04
C ILE A 13 -0.25 -3.09 4.13
N LEU A 14 -0.97 -3.14 3.00
CA LEU A 14 -2.39 -2.81 2.92
C LEU A 14 -3.19 -4.05 2.48
N ALA A 15 -4.12 -4.49 3.33
CA ALA A 15 -4.97 -5.65 3.10
C ALA A 15 -6.40 -5.24 2.75
N HIS A 16 -6.91 -5.76 1.62
CA HIS A 16 -8.31 -5.69 1.20
C HIS A 16 -8.51 -6.65 0.02
N GLU A 17 -9.74 -7.14 -0.19
CA GLU A 17 -10.13 -7.73 -1.46
C GLU A 17 -9.98 -6.72 -2.61
N GLU A 18 -9.25 -7.05 -3.67
CA GLU A 18 -8.82 -6.09 -4.70
C GLU A 18 -7.92 -4.94 -4.19
N ALA A 19 -7.12 -5.16 -3.13
CA ALA A 19 -6.23 -4.14 -2.53
C ALA A 19 -5.40 -3.35 -3.56
N ILE A 20 -4.74 -4.05 -4.50
CA ILE A 20 -3.92 -3.43 -5.54
C ILE A 20 -4.77 -2.53 -6.44
N THR A 21 -5.89 -3.05 -6.95
CA THR A 21 -6.82 -2.32 -7.83
C THR A 21 -7.38 -1.09 -7.13
N ARG A 22 -7.83 -1.24 -5.87
CA ARG A 22 -8.38 -0.16 -5.03
C ARG A 22 -7.35 0.91 -4.70
N TRP A 23 -6.17 0.52 -4.23
CA TRP A 23 -5.09 1.45 -3.92
C TRP A 23 -4.63 2.23 -5.15
N ARG A 24 -4.50 1.56 -6.31
CA ARG A 24 -4.15 2.22 -7.57
C ARG A 24 -5.22 3.19 -8.07
N SER A 25 -6.50 2.87 -7.85
CA SER A 25 -7.60 3.81 -8.11
C SER A 25 -7.47 5.06 -7.24
N LEU A 26 -7.26 4.91 -5.92
CA LEU A 26 -7.12 6.01 -4.97
C LEU A 26 -5.87 6.87 -5.21
N MET A 27 -4.74 6.24 -5.59
CA MET A 27 -3.54 6.96 -6.00
C MET A 27 -3.76 7.79 -7.26
N GLY A 28 -4.52 7.28 -8.22
CA GLY A 28 -4.73 7.89 -9.53
C GLY A 28 -3.56 7.70 -10.52
N PRO A 29 -3.67 8.28 -11.73
CA PRO A 29 -2.68 8.13 -12.80
C PRO A 29 -1.26 8.54 -12.37
N THR A 30 -0.24 7.77 -12.80
CA THR A 30 1.18 8.06 -12.48
C THR A 30 1.63 9.45 -12.94
N LYS A 31 1.09 9.91 -14.07
CA LYS A 31 1.36 11.23 -14.66
C LYS A 31 0.52 12.29 -13.96
N VAL A 32 1.16 13.23 -13.26
CA VAL A 32 0.47 14.22 -12.39
C VAL A 32 -0.47 15.12 -13.20
N TYR A 33 -0.06 15.55 -14.39
CA TYR A 33 -0.93 16.29 -15.31
C TYR A 33 -2.22 15.51 -15.62
N ARG A 34 -2.10 14.23 -15.98
CA ARG A 34 -3.27 13.38 -16.26
C ARG A 34 -4.11 13.19 -15.00
N ALA A 35 -3.50 12.96 -13.84
CA ALA A 35 -4.22 12.81 -12.57
C ALA A 35 -5.05 14.06 -12.24
N ARG A 36 -4.47 15.26 -12.32
CA ARG A 36 -5.19 16.53 -12.11
C ARG A 36 -6.39 16.72 -13.04
N HIS A 37 -6.31 16.24 -14.27
CA HIS A 37 -7.42 16.36 -15.24
C HIS A 37 -8.46 15.24 -15.17
N THR A 38 -8.09 13.99 -14.90
CA THR A 38 -9.02 12.85 -14.95
C THR A 38 -9.45 12.33 -13.58
N ALA A 39 -8.74 12.71 -12.51
CA ALA A 39 -9.01 12.28 -11.13
C ALA A 39 -8.43 13.30 -10.13
N PRO A 40 -8.92 14.55 -10.10
CA PRO A 40 -8.38 15.61 -9.24
C PRO A 40 -8.37 15.21 -7.75
N GLU A 41 -9.40 14.52 -7.29
CA GLU A 41 -9.54 14.02 -5.90
C GLU A 41 -8.63 12.82 -5.56
N SER A 42 -7.92 12.24 -6.54
CA SER A 42 -6.91 11.21 -6.26
C SER A 42 -5.70 11.80 -5.54
N ILE A 43 -4.92 10.96 -4.86
CA ILE A 43 -3.73 11.41 -4.13
C ILE A 43 -2.73 12.11 -5.08
N ARG A 44 -2.57 11.62 -6.31
CA ARG A 44 -1.69 12.24 -7.33
C ARG A 44 -2.29 13.49 -7.98
N GLY A 45 -3.61 13.60 -8.05
CA GLY A 45 -4.29 14.80 -8.52
C GLY A 45 -4.13 15.96 -7.53
N SER A 46 -4.44 15.68 -6.25
CA SER A 46 -4.46 16.65 -5.16
C SER A 46 -3.06 17.02 -4.64
N LEU A 47 -2.16 16.06 -4.45
CA LEU A 47 -0.85 16.27 -3.80
C LEU A 47 0.35 16.08 -4.73
N GLY A 48 0.16 15.64 -5.97
CA GLY A 48 1.27 15.41 -6.91
C GLY A 48 1.91 16.73 -7.36
N LEU A 49 3.24 16.84 -7.25
CA LEU A 49 3.99 18.03 -7.68
C LEU A 49 4.51 17.87 -9.11
N THR A 50 5.15 16.74 -9.40
CA THR A 50 5.69 16.39 -10.73
C THR A 50 5.56 14.88 -10.96
N ASP A 51 5.73 14.40 -12.20
CA ASP A 51 5.70 12.97 -12.51
C ASP A 51 6.70 12.12 -11.70
N THR A 52 7.81 12.72 -11.26
CA THR A 52 8.85 12.10 -10.43
C THR A 52 8.73 12.42 -8.93
N ARG A 53 7.72 13.21 -8.55
CA ARG A 53 7.35 13.57 -7.17
C ARG A 53 5.82 13.54 -7.07
N ASN A 54 5.27 12.34 -7.24
CA ASN A 54 3.82 12.09 -7.27
C ASN A 54 3.30 11.48 -5.95
N SER A 55 4.02 11.76 -4.85
CA SER A 55 3.61 11.60 -3.44
C SER A 55 3.37 10.19 -2.91
N VAL A 56 3.00 9.21 -3.74
CA VAL A 56 2.69 7.84 -3.32
C VAL A 56 3.13 6.76 -4.32
N HIS A 57 3.67 5.68 -3.78
CA HIS A 57 3.95 4.42 -4.48
C HIS A 57 2.88 3.36 -4.13
N GLY A 58 2.77 2.35 -4.97
CA GLY A 58 1.99 1.16 -4.73
C GLY A 58 2.25 0.15 -5.83
N SER A 59 2.32 -1.13 -5.45
CA SER A 59 2.57 -2.25 -6.34
C SER A 59 1.55 -2.30 -7.48
N ASP A 60 1.90 -2.96 -8.58
CA ASP A 60 1.07 -3.08 -9.78
C ASP A 60 0.45 -4.47 -9.98
N SER A 61 0.93 -5.46 -9.24
CA SER A 61 0.59 -6.87 -9.38
C SER A 61 0.93 -7.60 -8.08
N ALA A 62 0.28 -8.73 -7.80
CA ALA A 62 0.57 -9.52 -6.59
C ALA A 62 2.05 -9.93 -6.52
N ALA A 63 2.62 -10.34 -7.66
CA ALA A 63 4.03 -10.69 -7.76
C ALA A 63 5.00 -9.51 -7.54
N SER A 64 4.58 -8.25 -7.76
CA SER A 64 5.37 -7.08 -7.33
C SER A 64 5.13 -6.74 -5.86
N ALA A 65 3.91 -6.93 -5.35
CA ALA A 65 3.59 -6.73 -3.93
C ALA A 65 4.42 -7.64 -3.02
N SER A 66 4.42 -8.97 -3.24
CA SER A 66 5.19 -9.91 -2.40
C SER A 66 6.70 -9.62 -2.42
N LYS A 67 7.25 -9.22 -3.58
CA LYS A 67 8.66 -8.79 -3.70
C LYS A 67 8.96 -7.50 -2.95
N GLU A 68 8.03 -6.53 -2.97
CA GLU A 68 8.19 -5.28 -2.24
C GLU A 68 7.99 -5.49 -0.72
N ILE A 69 7.06 -6.35 -0.31
CA ILE A 69 6.84 -6.74 1.10
C ILE A 69 8.10 -7.41 1.65
N ALA A 70 8.60 -8.47 1.02
CA ALA A 70 9.81 -9.17 1.47
C ALA A 70 11.08 -8.30 1.47
N PHE A 71 11.11 -7.22 0.68
CA PHE A 71 12.20 -6.24 0.68
C PHE A 71 12.12 -5.23 1.84
N PHE A 72 10.93 -4.75 2.18
CA PHE A 72 10.74 -3.73 3.22
C PHE A 72 10.46 -4.32 4.63
N PHE A 73 9.94 -5.54 4.70
CA PHE A 73 9.54 -6.24 5.92
C PHE A 73 10.04 -7.70 5.86
N PRO A 74 11.36 -7.95 6.04
CA PRO A 74 11.93 -9.29 5.89
C PRO A 74 11.37 -10.30 6.91
N ASP A 75 10.89 -9.81 8.06
CA ASP A 75 10.32 -10.63 9.14
C ASP A 75 8.80 -10.85 8.99
N PHE A 76 8.18 -10.33 7.92
CA PHE A 76 6.74 -10.51 7.67
C PHE A 76 6.47 -11.77 6.82
N SER A 77 5.75 -12.73 7.40
CA SER A 77 5.30 -13.93 6.72
C SER A 77 3.95 -13.72 6.03
N GLU A 78 3.95 -13.56 4.69
CA GLU A 78 2.71 -13.54 3.90
C GLU A 78 1.88 -14.82 4.10
N GLU A 79 2.52 -15.98 4.23
CA GLU A 79 1.83 -17.25 4.42
C GLU A 79 1.08 -17.32 5.75
N GLU A 80 1.73 -16.96 6.86
CA GLU A 80 1.07 -16.90 8.17
C GLU A 80 -0.05 -15.86 8.18
N TRP A 81 0.15 -14.71 7.51
CA TRP A 81 -0.87 -13.68 7.38
C TRP A 81 -2.15 -14.19 6.68
N TYR A 82 -2.01 -14.88 5.54
CA TYR A 82 -3.16 -15.45 4.82
C TYR A 82 -3.86 -16.58 5.58
N GLN A 83 -3.14 -17.38 6.37
CA GLN A 83 -3.74 -18.49 7.14
C GLN A 83 -4.39 -18.03 8.44
N CYS A 84 -3.80 -17.05 9.13
CA CYS A 84 -4.17 -16.67 10.49
C CYS A 84 -4.94 -15.35 10.56
N GLU A 85 -4.45 -14.28 9.92
CA GLU A 85 -4.94 -12.90 10.13
C GLU A 85 -6.01 -12.48 9.11
N GLU A 86 -5.82 -12.80 7.82
CA GLU A 86 -6.79 -12.47 6.76
C GLU A 86 -8.22 -13.00 7.06
N PRO A 87 -8.40 -14.25 7.54
CA PRO A 87 -9.71 -14.77 7.88
C PRO A 87 -10.35 -14.07 9.09
N GLN A 88 -9.56 -13.46 9.98
CA GLN A 88 -10.06 -12.65 11.10
C GLN A 88 -10.57 -11.30 10.59
N LEU A 89 -9.74 -10.61 9.77
CA LEU A 89 -10.09 -9.34 9.11
C LEU A 89 -11.38 -9.44 8.27
N ARG A 90 -11.68 -10.60 7.67
CA ARG A 90 -12.94 -10.85 6.94
C ARG A 90 -14.16 -11.13 7.82
N ARG A 91 -13.96 -11.62 9.04
CA ARG A 91 -15.04 -11.99 9.98
C ARG A 91 -15.41 -10.84 10.91
N GLU A 92 -14.43 -10.01 11.26
CA GLU A 92 -14.59 -8.90 12.17
C GLU A 92 -15.00 -7.63 11.40
N THR A 93 -16.05 -6.97 11.87
CA THR A 93 -16.33 -5.58 11.52
C THR A 93 -15.34 -4.67 12.25
N VAL A 94 -14.05 -4.76 11.89
CA VAL A 94 -12.97 -4.02 12.55
C VAL A 94 -13.23 -2.52 12.42
N GLY A 95 -13.50 -1.86 13.55
CA GLY A 95 -13.62 -0.41 13.62
C GLY A 95 -12.29 0.27 13.29
N PRO A 96 -12.29 1.55 12.87
CA PRO A 96 -11.15 2.21 12.23
C PRO A 96 -9.95 2.55 13.15
N SER A 97 -9.73 1.80 14.23
CA SER A 97 -8.71 2.09 15.25
C SER A 97 -7.99 0.88 15.86
N GLU A 98 -8.36 -0.36 15.55
CA GLU A 98 -7.62 -1.53 16.03
C GLU A 98 -6.46 -1.88 15.09
N VAL A 99 -5.26 -1.49 15.50
CA VAL A 99 -4.02 -2.02 14.94
C VAL A 99 -3.94 -3.48 15.40
N ILE A 100 -4.17 -4.42 14.49
CA ILE A 100 -3.97 -5.85 14.78
C ILE A 100 -2.52 -6.01 15.27
N PRO A 101 -2.29 -6.49 16.50
CA PRO A 101 -0.96 -6.67 17.01
C PRO A 101 -0.34 -7.88 16.32
N CYS A 102 0.47 -7.62 15.29
CA CYS A 102 1.33 -8.63 14.68
C CYS A 102 2.10 -9.33 15.79
N HIS A 103 1.82 -10.62 15.99
CA HIS A 103 2.52 -11.44 16.97
C HIS A 103 3.90 -11.77 16.40
N LEU A 104 4.83 -10.81 16.47
CA LEU A 104 6.25 -11.13 16.49
C LEU A 104 6.45 -12.07 17.68
N LYS A 105 6.63 -13.36 17.39
CA LYS A 105 7.17 -14.28 18.37
C LYS A 105 8.66 -14.01 18.44
N ASP A 106 9.11 -13.47 19.56
CA ASP A 106 10.53 -13.37 19.88
C ASP A 106 11.19 -14.75 19.72
N GLY A 107 12.23 -14.84 18.88
CA GLY A 107 12.95 -16.08 18.55
C GLY A 107 14.31 -15.80 17.92
#